data_AF-A0A6V7Y0D3-F1
#
_entry.id   AF-A0A6V7Y0D3-F1
#
_cell.length_a   1.000
_cell.length_b   1.000
_cell.length_c   1.000
_cell.angle_alpha   90.00
_cell.angle_beta   90.00
_cell.angle_gamma   90.00
#
_symmetry.space_group_name_H-M   'P 1'
#
loop_
_entity.id
_entity.type
_entity.pdbx_description
1 polymer ?
#
loop_
_entity_poly.entity_id
_entity_poly.type
_entity_poly.pdbx_seq_one_letter_code
_entity_poly.pdbx_strand_id
1 'polypeptide(L)'
;MKQHSQKLSKENVKQLKHENDEKMRKMKIEIKKCPYCEKPYFSMPAFVMHLLTHQAKHKCPICGKFYHRPWLLKGHLRSHTGQKPFGCGKCGKEFSDRSNLRAHLTTHNAKKCWSCAWICLKKLFK
;
A
#
# COMPACT_ATOMS: atom_id res chain seq x y z
N MET A 1 -32.54 37.68 -10.59
CA MET A 1 -31.78 37.45 -9.34
C MET A 1 -31.03 36.09 -9.30
N LYS A 2 -30.41 35.61 -10.41
CA LYS A 2 -29.67 34.32 -10.41
C LYS A 2 -28.17 34.43 -10.65
N GLN A 3 -27.66 35.63 -10.96
CA GLN A 3 -26.24 35.84 -11.30
C GLN A 3 -25.39 36.25 -10.09
N HIS A 4 -25.98 36.87 -9.07
CA HIS A 4 -25.26 37.34 -7.87
C HIS A 4 -24.93 36.17 -6.91
N SER A 5 -25.89 35.26 -6.69
CA SER A 5 -25.68 34.05 -5.87
C SER A 5 -24.66 33.07 -6.48
N GLN A 6 -24.59 32.98 -7.81
CA GLN A 6 -23.59 32.17 -8.50
C GLN A 6 -22.18 32.78 -8.46
N LYS A 7 -22.03 34.11 -8.33
CA LYS A 7 -20.72 34.77 -8.20
C LYS A 7 -20.13 34.60 -6.80
N LEU A 8 -20.93 34.83 -5.75
CA LEU A 8 -20.51 34.59 -4.35
C LEU A 8 -20.10 33.13 -4.10
N SER A 9 -20.78 32.16 -4.71
CA SER A 9 -20.39 30.74 -4.64
C SER A 9 -19.04 30.46 -5.34
N LYS A 10 -18.77 31.11 -6.47
CA LYS A 10 -17.52 30.91 -7.24
C LYS A 10 -16.31 31.57 -6.58
N GLU A 11 -16.49 32.70 -5.91
CA GLU A 11 -15.43 33.37 -5.14
C GLU A 11 -15.04 32.56 -3.90
N ASN A 12 -16.02 32.02 -3.18
CA ASN A 12 -15.78 31.11 -2.05
C ASN A 12 -15.03 29.83 -2.48
N VAL A 13 -15.38 29.24 -3.63
CA VAL A 13 -14.66 28.08 -4.18
C VAL A 13 -13.22 28.43 -4.59
N LYS A 14 -12.98 29.63 -5.14
CA LYS A 14 -11.63 30.09 -5.50
C LYS A 14 -10.78 30.36 -4.26
N GLN A 15 -11.36 30.93 -3.21
CA GLN A 15 -10.69 31.18 -1.94
C GLN A 15 -10.36 29.87 -1.23
N LEU A 16 -11.29 28.93 -1.13
CA LEU A 16 -11.04 27.59 -0.58
C LEU A 16 -9.99 26.81 -1.37
N LYS A 17 -9.95 26.97 -2.70
CA LYS A 17 -8.90 26.38 -3.54
C LYS A 17 -7.54 27.01 -3.27
N HIS A 18 -7.47 28.34 -3.18
CA HIS A 18 -6.24 29.05 -2.85
C HIS A 18 -5.72 28.69 -1.45
N GLU A 19 -6.60 28.64 -0.45
CA GLU A 19 -6.28 28.24 0.92
C GLU A 19 -5.84 26.78 0.99
N ASN A 20 -6.47 25.87 0.23
CA ASN A 20 -6.03 24.47 0.13
C ASN A 20 -4.68 24.36 -0.58
N ASP A 21 -4.46 25.09 -1.68
CA ASP A 21 -3.18 25.11 -2.41
C ASP A 21 -2.07 25.70 -1.54
N GLU A 22 -2.37 26.74 -0.75
CA GLU A 22 -1.45 27.34 0.21
C GLU A 22 -1.19 26.42 1.41
N LYS A 23 -2.22 25.72 1.91
CA LYS A 23 -2.09 24.68 2.94
C LYS A 23 -1.25 23.49 2.45
N MET A 24 -1.38 23.12 1.18
CA MET A 24 -0.55 22.11 0.52
C MET A 24 0.89 22.61 0.27
N ARG A 25 1.10 23.91 -0.02
CA ARG A 25 2.44 24.53 -0.09
C ARG A 25 3.10 24.67 1.29
N LYS A 26 2.31 24.96 2.33
CA LYS A 26 2.73 25.07 3.73
C LYS A 26 2.93 23.71 4.40
N MET A 27 2.35 22.63 3.85
CA MET A 27 2.68 21.25 4.19
C MET A 27 4.08 20.94 3.65
N LYS A 28 5.09 21.46 4.33
CA LYS A 28 6.50 21.28 4.03
C LYS A 28 6.78 19.78 4.00
N ILE A 29 6.85 19.19 2.80
CA ILE A 29 7.30 17.81 2.64
C ILE A 29 8.79 17.84 3.02
N GLU A 30 9.09 17.59 4.29
CA GLU A 30 10.46 17.53 4.77
C GLU A 30 11.16 16.35 4.08
N ILE A 31 12.00 16.68 3.09
CA ILE A 31 12.83 15.70 2.41
C ILE A 31 13.93 15.26 3.37
N LYS A 32 13.78 14.06 3.95
CA LYS A 32 14.79 13.45 4.82
C LYS A 32 15.83 12.78 3.94
N LYS A 33 17.12 13.09 4.16
CA LYS A 33 18.23 12.41 3.48
C LYS A 33 18.81 11.33 4.37
N CYS A 34 19.20 10.20 3.77
CA CYS A 34 19.90 9.15 4.48
C CYS A 34 21.31 9.60 4.90
N PRO A 35 21.72 9.44 6.16
CA PRO A 35 23.06 9.84 6.61
C PRO A 35 24.19 8.95 6.05
N TYR A 36 23.87 7.77 5.51
CA TYR A 36 24.87 6.83 5.00
C TYR A 36 25.07 6.90 3.48
N CYS A 37 24.04 7.29 2.73
CA CYS A 37 24.08 7.27 1.26
C CYS A 37 23.40 8.47 0.59
N GLU A 38 23.02 9.47 1.39
CA GLU A 38 22.43 10.75 0.97
C GLU A 38 21.13 10.69 0.16
N LYS A 39 20.58 9.49 -0.05
CA LYS A 39 19.32 9.29 -0.78
C LYS A 39 18.17 10.06 -0.11
N PRO A 40 17.40 10.86 -0.87
CA PRO A 40 16.27 11.62 -0.35
C PRO A 40 15.00 10.79 -0.24
N TYR A 41 14.20 11.06 0.80
CA TYR A 41 12.92 10.41 1.06
C TYR A 41 11.87 11.45 1.42
N PHE A 42 10.72 11.34 0.76
CA PHE A 42 9.57 12.22 0.93
C PHE A 42 8.51 11.64 1.89
N SER A 43 8.69 10.38 2.31
CA SER A 43 7.80 9.63 3.18
C SER A 43 8.59 9.09 4.36
N MET A 44 8.15 9.42 5.58
CA MET A 44 8.78 8.93 6.82
C MET A 44 8.81 7.39 6.91
N PRO A 45 7.71 6.65 6.62
CA PRO A 45 7.77 5.20 6.51
C PRO A 45 8.81 4.67 5.51
N ALA A 46 8.92 5.28 4.33
CA ALA A 46 9.89 4.87 3.33
C ALA A 46 11.33 5.15 3.79
N PHE A 47 11.56 6.30 4.44
CA PHE A 47 12.86 6.67 5.02
C PHE A 47 13.30 5.68 6.09
N VAL A 48 12.42 5.36 7.05
CA VAL A 48 12.71 4.38 8.11
C VAL A 48 12.99 3.00 7.52
N MET A 49 12.17 2.54 6.57
CA MET A 49 12.40 1.25 5.90
C MET A 49 13.73 1.22 5.14
N HIS A 50 14.16 2.35 4.56
CA HIS A 50 15.48 2.45 3.94
C HIS A 50 16.61 2.36 4.97
N LEU A 51 16.53 3.05 6.11
CA LEU A 51 17.57 2.98 7.14
C LEU A 51 17.82 1.54 7.62
N LEU A 52 16.77 0.72 7.65
CA LEU A 52 16.87 -0.70 7.98
C LEU A 52 17.71 -1.50 6.98
N THR A 53 17.89 -1.03 5.73
CA THR A 53 18.77 -1.69 4.75
C THR A 53 20.25 -1.59 5.15
N HIS A 54 20.66 -0.49 5.79
CA HIS A 54 22.01 -0.32 6.36
C HIS A 54 22.20 -1.16 7.62
N GLN A 55 21.11 -1.46 8.32
CA GLN A 55 21.10 -2.26 9.54
C GLN A 55 20.77 -3.74 9.27
N ALA A 56 20.77 -4.18 8.01
CA ALA A 56 20.41 -5.54 7.64
C ALA A 56 21.50 -6.53 8.09
N LYS A 57 21.30 -7.16 9.26
CA LYS A 57 22.27 -8.07 9.88
C LYS A 57 22.00 -9.56 9.60
N HIS A 58 20.79 -9.91 9.19
CA HIS A 58 20.41 -11.33 9.06
C HIS A 58 20.68 -11.83 7.65
N LYS A 59 21.81 -12.53 7.47
CA LYS A 59 22.24 -13.11 6.19
C LYS A 59 21.52 -14.43 5.89
N CYS A 60 21.08 -14.61 4.66
CA CYS A 60 20.62 -15.88 4.14
C CYS A 60 21.81 -16.82 3.90
N PRO A 61 21.84 -18.01 4.52
CA PRO A 61 22.93 -18.97 4.33
C PRO A 61 22.97 -19.57 2.91
N ILE A 62 21.85 -19.51 2.16
CA ILE A 62 21.75 -20.16 0.84
C ILE A 62 22.16 -19.21 -0.29
N CYS A 63 21.65 -17.97 -0.30
CA CYS A 63 21.91 -17.02 -1.37
C CYS A 63 22.66 -15.75 -0.94
N GLY A 64 23.05 -15.65 0.34
CA GLY A 64 23.83 -14.52 0.86
C GLY A 64 23.07 -13.19 1.02
N LYS A 65 21.77 -13.13 0.70
CA LYS A 65 20.95 -11.91 0.87
C LYS A 65 20.78 -11.50 2.33
N PHE A 66 20.76 -10.20 2.60
CA PHE A 66 20.59 -9.66 3.95
C PHE A 66 19.15 -9.19 4.22
N TYR A 67 18.71 -9.39 5.45
CA TYR A 67 17.40 -8.97 5.95
C TYR A 67 17.57 -8.19 7.26
N HIS A 68 16.74 -7.16 7.43
CA HIS A 68 16.76 -6.29 8.61
C HIS A 68 15.93 -6.81 9.78
N ARG A 69 15.08 -7.82 9.55
CA ARG A 69 14.33 -8.52 10.59
C ARG A 69 14.49 -10.03 10.43
N PRO A 70 14.56 -10.80 11.52
CA PRO A 70 14.74 -12.25 11.47
C PRO A 70 13.52 -12.96 10.88
N TRP A 71 12.30 -12.45 11.10
CA TRP A 71 11.09 -13.04 10.52
C TRP A 71 11.06 -12.93 8.99
N LEU A 72 11.63 -11.85 8.42
CA LEU A 72 11.75 -11.69 6.96
C LEU A 72 12.73 -12.71 6.38
N LEU A 73 13.87 -12.94 7.05
CA LEU A 73 14.79 -14.01 6.68
C LEU A 73 14.09 -15.39 6.77
N LYS A 74 13.36 -15.66 7.85
CA LYS A 74 12.63 -16.94 8.03
C LYS A 74 11.57 -17.15 6.93
N GLY A 75 10.84 -16.10 6.56
CA GLY A 75 9.90 -16.13 5.45
C GLY A 75 10.59 -16.37 4.10
N HIS A 76 11.72 -15.69 3.87
CA HIS A 76 12.54 -15.90 2.68
C HIS A 76 13.09 -17.32 2.59
N LEU A 77 13.55 -17.92 3.68
CA LEU A 77 14.07 -19.30 3.67
C LEU A 77 13.06 -20.32 3.13
N ARG A 78 11.75 -20.06 3.30
CA ARG A 78 10.69 -20.90 2.72
C ARG A 78 10.70 -20.91 1.19
N SER A 79 11.24 -19.88 0.53
CA SER A 79 11.37 -19.88 -0.94
C SER A 79 12.49 -20.82 -1.41
N HIS A 80 13.47 -21.13 -0.56
CA HIS A 80 14.52 -22.10 -0.87
C HIS A 80 14.08 -23.53 -0.56
N THR A 81 13.42 -23.73 0.59
CA THR A 81 12.99 -25.07 1.02
C THR A 81 11.67 -25.53 0.39
N GLY A 82 10.96 -24.62 -0.29
CA GLY A 82 9.63 -24.91 -0.85
C GLY A 82 8.53 -25.06 0.20
N GLN A 83 8.80 -24.76 1.48
CA GLN A 83 7.80 -24.90 2.55
C GLN A 83 6.61 -23.96 2.34
N LYS A 84 5.41 -24.54 2.36
CA LYS A 84 4.14 -23.80 2.19
C LYS A 84 3.18 -24.09 3.35
N PRO A 85 3.43 -23.53 4.54
CA PRO A 85 2.66 -23.85 5.74
C PRO A 85 1.22 -23.32 5.73
N PHE A 86 0.82 -22.55 4.70
CA PHE A 86 -0.49 -21.93 4.64
C PHE A 86 -1.32 -22.54 3.50
N GLY A 87 -2.14 -23.53 3.83
CA GLY A 87 -3.09 -24.15 2.91
C GLY A 87 -4.41 -23.40 2.80
N CYS A 88 -5.01 -23.41 1.61
CA CYS A 88 -6.38 -22.97 1.39
C CYS A 88 -7.34 -24.12 1.65
N GLY A 89 -8.17 -24.03 2.69
CA GLY A 89 -9.15 -25.07 3.02
C GLY A 89 -10.23 -25.31 1.94
N LYS A 90 -10.40 -24.41 0.97
CA LYS A 90 -11.39 -24.56 -0.12
C LYS A 90 -10.86 -25.33 -1.33
N CYS A 91 -9.59 -25.15 -1.70
CA CYS A 91 -9.04 -25.72 -2.94
C CYS A 91 -7.70 -26.46 -2.75
N GLY A 92 -7.22 -26.59 -1.52
CA GLY A 92 -5.98 -27.28 -1.19
C GLY A 92 -4.70 -26.56 -1.63
N LYS A 93 -4.78 -25.40 -2.30
CA LYS A 93 -3.58 -24.64 -2.71
C LYS A 93 -2.80 -24.15 -1.50
N GLU A 94 -1.50 -24.38 -1.52
CA GLU A 94 -0.60 -24.00 -0.43
C GLU A 94 0.25 -22.77 -0.79
N PHE A 95 0.55 -21.95 0.23
CA PHE A 95 1.28 -20.70 0.12
C PHE A 95 2.40 -20.62 1.17
N SER A 96 3.50 -19.95 0.82
CA SER A 96 4.64 -19.71 1.70
C SER A 96 4.44 -18.54 2.68
N ASP A 97 3.50 -17.63 2.37
CA ASP A 97 3.15 -16.47 3.18
C ASP A 97 1.63 -16.30 3.37
N ARG A 98 1.24 -15.75 4.53
CA ARG A 98 -0.16 -15.47 4.90
C ARG A 98 -0.78 -14.39 4.02
N SER A 99 -0.01 -13.39 3.60
CA SER A 99 -0.50 -12.30 2.74
C SER A 99 -0.96 -12.86 1.39
N ASN A 100 -0.18 -13.79 0.82
CA ASN A 100 -0.51 -14.48 -0.41
C ASN A 100 -1.74 -15.38 -0.26
N LEU A 101 -1.84 -16.13 0.84
CA LEU A 101 -3.06 -16.89 1.14
C LEU A 101 -4.28 -15.96 1.23
N ARG A 102 -4.17 -14.83 1.96
CA ARG A 102 -5.28 -13.87 2.09
C ARG A 102 -5.70 -13.28 0.76
N ALA A 103 -4.74 -12.89 -0.08
CA ALA A 103 -5.01 -12.42 -1.44
C ALA A 103 -5.68 -13.51 -2.30
N HIS A 104 -5.25 -14.75 -2.16
CA HIS A 104 -5.91 -15.88 -2.82
C HIS A 104 -7.34 -16.12 -2.31
N LEU A 105 -7.60 -15.98 -1.01
CA LEU A 105 -8.95 -16.17 -0.47
C LEU A 105 -9.97 -15.19 -1.06
N THR A 106 -9.55 -14.01 -1.52
CA THR A 106 -10.46 -13.07 -2.20
C THR A 106 -10.89 -13.57 -3.57
N THR A 107 -10.09 -14.42 -4.24
CA THR A 107 -10.46 -15.01 -5.54
C THR A 107 -11.60 -16.01 -5.40
N HIS A 108 -11.70 -16.68 -4.25
CA HIS A 108 -12.85 -17.52 -3.93
C HIS A 108 -14.13 -16.72 -3.63
N ASN A 109 -13.97 -15.45 -3.24
CA ASN A 109 -15.07 -14.55 -2.87
C ASN A 109 -15.26 -13.43 -3.91
N ALA A 110 -14.86 -13.65 -5.18
CA ALA A 110 -14.97 -12.67 -6.25
C ALA A 110 -16.45 -12.33 -6.59
N LYS A 111 -17.08 -11.54 -5.73
CA LYS A 111 -18.31 -10.77 -5.92
C LYS A 111 -18.15 -9.37 -5.31
N LYS A 112 -17.03 -8.70 -5.55
CA LYS A 112 -16.94 -7.26 -5.25
C LYS A 112 -16.38 -6.51 -6.44
N CYS A 113 -17.25 -6.32 -7.44
CA CYS A 113 -17.10 -5.27 -8.44
C CYS A 113 -17.17 -3.93 -7.71
N TRP A 114 -16.06 -3.19 -7.66
CA TRP A 114 -16.03 -1.82 -7.12
C TRP A 114 -16.61 -0.78 -8.10
N SER A 115 -16.94 -1.16 -9.33
CA SER A 115 -17.33 -0.23 -10.40
C SER A 115 -18.78 -0.30 -10.86
N CYS A 116 -19.63 -1.16 -10.30
CA CYS A 116 -21.03 -1.25 -10.75
C CYS A 116 -21.99 -1.66 -9.64
N ALA A 117 -22.17 -0.78 -8.65
CA ALA A 117 -23.28 -0.88 -7.71
C ALA A 117 -24.66 -0.62 -8.38
N TRP A 118 -24.70 -0.05 -9.59
CA TRP A 118 -25.97 0.29 -10.25
C TRP A 118 -26.42 -0.73 -11.31
N ILE A 119 -25.51 -1.43 -12.00
CA ILE A 119 -25.88 -2.31 -13.14
C ILE A 119 -26.38 -3.70 -12.69
N CYS A 120 -26.00 -4.18 -11.50
CA CYS A 120 -26.33 -5.55 -11.07
C CYS A 120 -27.72 -5.75 -10.46
N LEU A 121 -28.48 -4.70 -10.09
CA LEU A 121 -29.81 -4.86 -9.49
C LEU A 121 -30.93 -5.24 -10.48
N LYS A 122 -30.68 -5.16 -11.80
CA LYS A 122 -31.70 -5.53 -12.81
C LYS A 122 -31.76 -7.01 -13.18
N LYS A 123 -30.92 -7.88 -12.59
CA LYS A 123 -30.94 -9.33 -12.87
C LYS A 123 -31.54 -10.18 -11.73
N LEU A 124 -32.12 -9.56 -10.71
CA LEU A 124 -32.79 -10.26 -9.61
C LEU A 124 -34.32 -10.17 -9.63
N PHE A 125 -34.90 -9.58 -10.68
CA PHE A 125 -36.34 -9.66 -10.95
C PHE A 125 -36.54 -10.04 -12.42
N LYS A 126 -36.51 -11.35 -12.69
CA LYS A 126 -37.21 -11.93 -13.81
C LYS A 126 -37.93 -13.17 -13.31
#